data_AF-A0A815Z921-F1
#
_entry.id   AF-A0A815Z921-F1
#
_cell.length_a   1.000
_cell.length_b   1.000
_cell.length_c   1.000
_cell.angle_alpha   90.00
_cell.angle_beta   90.00
_cell.angle_gamma   90.00
#
_symmetry.space_group_name_H-M   'P 1'
#
loop_
_entity.id
_entity.type
_entity.pdbx_description
1 polymer ?
#
loop_
_entity_poly.entity_id
_entity_poly.type
_entity_poly.pdbx_seq_one_letter_code
_entity_poly.pdbx_strand_id
1 'polypeptide(L)'
;KKLILQWQYNEMIPDRKTTELAHLYFNPKTHNDGIPLRPIENTIRAPTTNISKFLDKILRPISDDKCTKTTIIDGAHLITAIKTYANKGLMKPSTLFCTFDIRNLYIMLPQEEALNILVEFLHLHGYRKVKGIVLDSIRKLASIVLKENVFVYDNKLYQQTTGGAMGSSFTLTLANIFIWKW
;
A
#
# COMPACT_ATOMS: atom_id res chain seq x y z
N LYS A 1 -10.34 -19.52 20.19
CA LYS A 1 -11.06 -18.25 19.89
C LYS A 1 -10.93 -17.96 18.39
N LYS A 2 -12.03 -17.82 17.63
CA LYS A 2 -11.95 -17.51 16.18
C LYS A 2 -11.37 -16.11 15.98
N LEU A 3 -10.30 -16.00 15.18
CA LEU A 3 -9.58 -14.73 14.93
C LEU A 3 -10.23 -13.90 13.81
N ILE A 4 -10.97 -14.56 12.93
CA ILE A 4 -11.74 -13.98 11.82
C ILE A 4 -13.11 -14.68 11.70
N LEU A 5 -14.06 -14.01 11.07
CA LEU A 5 -15.40 -14.53 10.77
C LEU A 5 -15.39 -15.40 9.50
N GLN A 6 -16.39 -16.26 9.35
CA GLN A 6 -16.45 -17.20 8.23
C GLN A 6 -16.51 -16.48 6.87
N TRP A 7 -17.28 -15.40 6.77
CA TRP A 7 -17.38 -14.63 5.52
C TRP A 7 -16.06 -13.96 5.15
N GLN A 8 -15.26 -13.54 6.15
CA GLN A 8 -13.93 -12.96 5.93
C GLN A 8 -12.97 -14.02 5.41
N TYR A 9 -13.01 -15.22 5.99
CA TYR A 9 -12.25 -16.36 5.50
C TYR A 9 -12.63 -16.70 4.05
N ASN A 10 -13.92 -16.75 3.74
CA ASN A 10 -14.40 -17.04 2.38
C ASN A 10 -14.00 -15.97 1.35
N GLU A 11 -13.87 -14.70 1.76
CA GLU A 11 -13.40 -13.62 0.89
C GLU A 11 -11.88 -13.68 0.67
N MET A 12 -11.12 -14.17 1.66
CA MET A 12 -9.65 -14.22 1.61
C MET A 12 -9.08 -15.53 1.06
N ILE A 13 -9.84 -16.63 1.10
CA ILE A 13 -9.33 -17.93 0.65
C ILE A 13 -9.06 -17.89 -0.87
N PRO A 14 -7.88 -18.33 -1.34
CA PRO A 14 -7.61 -18.44 -2.76
C PRO A 14 -8.36 -19.64 -3.37
N ASP A 15 -8.81 -19.51 -4.61
CA ASP A 15 -9.41 -20.62 -5.36
C ASP A 15 -8.32 -21.53 -5.91
N ARG A 16 -8.24 -22.76 -5.39
CA ARG A 16 -7.21 -23.75 -5.77
C ARG A 16 -7.20 -24.10 -7.25
N LYS A 17 -8.30 -23.89 -7.98
CA LYS A 17 -8.38 -24.19 -9.43
C LYS A 17 -7.82 -23.08 -10.30
N THR A 18 -7.80 -21.84 -9.80
CA THR A 18 -7.42 -20.65 -10.56
C THR A 18 -6.21 -19.93 -9.99
N THR A 19 -5.73 -20.34 -8.82
CA THR A 19 -4.53 -19.78 -8.20
C THR A 19 -3.29 -20.16 -9.02
N GLU A 20 -2.47 -19.16 -9.32
CA GLU A 20 -1.24 -19.28 -10.11
C GLU A 20 -0.11 -18.57 -9.37
N LEU A 21 1.14 -18.92 -9.68
CA LEU A 21 2.28 -18.15 -9.20
C LEU A 21 2.26 -16.75 -9.83
N ALA A 22 2.70 -15.74 -9.08
CA ALA A 22 2.88 -14.42 -9.67
C ALA A 22 4.02 -14.46 -10.70
N HIS A 23 3.98 -13.56 -11.67
CA HIS A 23 5.01 -13.46 -12.71
C HIS A 23 5.58 -12.05 -12.77
N LEU A 24 6.90 -11.93 -12.83
CA LEU A 24 7.59 -10.66 -13.00
C LEU A 24 7.78 -10.37 -14.50
N TYR A 25 7.36 -9.19 -14.93
CA TYR A 25 7.61 -8.68 -16.27
C TYR A 25 8.05 -7.21 -16.20
N PHE A 26 8.48 -6.64 -17.33
CA PHE A 26 9.06 -5.31 -17.37
C PHE A 26 8.37 -4.45 -18.42
N ASN A 27 7.94 -3.26 -18.01
CA ASN A 27 7.39 -2.24 -18.91
C ASN A 27 8.44 -1.15 -19.19
N PRO A 28 8.66 -0.74 -20.45
CA PRO A 28 9.56 0.37 -20.75
C PRO A 28 8.99 1.71 -20.26
N LYS A 29 9.83 2.53 -19.61
CA LYS A 29 9.50 3.93 -19.32
C LYS A 29 9.88 4.80 -20.52
N THR A 30 9.03 4.83 -21.54
CA THR A 30 9.27 5.53 -22.82
C THR A 30 9.46 7.05 -22.72
N HIS A 31 9.08 7.65 -21.61
CA HIS A 31 9.20 9.08 -21.33
C HIS A 31 10.50 9.47 -20.61
N ASN A 32 11.37 8.51 -20.30
CA ASN A 32 12.64 8.75 -19.62
C ASN A 32 13.82 8.45 -20.56
N ASP A 33 14.87 9.26 -20.47
CA ASP A 33 16.12 9.03 -21.20
C ASP A 33 16.67 7.63 -20.91
N GLY A 34 17.11 6.93 -21.96
CA GLY A 34 17.61 5.56 -21.88
C GLY A 34 16.53 4.48 -21.70
N ILE A 35 15.23 4.84 -21.71
CA ILE A 35 14.08 3.93 -21.66
C ILE A 35 14.24 2.84 -20.56
N PRO A 36 14.44 3.23 -19.29
CA PRO A 36 14.62 2.27 -18.21
C PRO A 36 13.39 1.37 -18.05
N LEU A 37 13.62 0.12 -17.67
CA LEU A 37 12.56 -0.84 -17.42
C LEU A 37 11.94 -0.64 -16.03
N ARG A 38 10.60 -0.75 -15.96
CA ARG A 38 9.84 -0.80 -14.70
C ARG A 38 9.42 -2.24 -14.44
N PRO A 39 9.93 -2.91 -13.39
CA PRO A 39 9.44 -4.22 -13.00
C PRO A 39 7.98 -4.11 -12.55
N ILE A 40 7.14 -5.02 -13.02
CA ILE A 40 5.75 -5.19 -12.60
C ILE A 40 5.53 -6.65 -12.27
N GLU A 41 4.98 -6.89 -11.09
CA GLU A 41 4.59 -8.22 -10.66
C GLU A 41 3.10 -8.42 -10.95
N ASN A 42 2.77 -9.41 -11.78
CA ASN A 42 1.39 -9.83 -12.00
C ASN A 42 0.92 -10.70 -10.84
N THR A 43 0.24 -10.09 -9.89
CA THR A 43 -0.33 -10.76 -8.73
C THR A 43 -1.84 -10.97 -8.84
N ILE A 44 -2.44 -11.05 -10.04
CA ILE A 44 -3.91 -11.13 -10.18
C ILE A 44 -4.48 -12.44 -9.61
N ARG A 45 -3.72 -13.53 -9.70
CA ARG A 45 -4.10 -14.90 -9.26
C ARG A 45 -3.15 -15.48 -8.22
N ALA A 46 -2.29 -14.65 -7.64
CA ALA A 46 -1.33 -15.08 -6.63
C ALA A 46 -2.05 -15.56 -5.35
N PRO A 47 -1.45 -16.48 -4.56
CA PRO A 47 -2.06 -16.99 -3.34
C PRO A 47 -2.46 -15.91 -2.31
N THR A 48 -1.74 -14.79 -2.27
CA THR A 48 -1.95 -13.68 -1.32
C THR A 48 -2.91 -12.61 -1.83
N THR A 49 -3.38 -12.70 -3.08
CA THR A 49 -4.17 -11.65 -3.75
C THR A 49 -5.45 -11.32 -3.01
N ASN A 50 -6.19 -12.34 -2.58
CA ASN A 50 -7.47 -12.15 -1.92
C ASN A 50 -7.31 -11.53 -0.53
N ILE A 51 -6.24 -11.90 0.19
CA ILE A 51 -5.87 -11.25 1.46
C ILE A 51 -5.52 -9.78 1.21
N SER A 52 -4.71 -9.49 0.18
CA SER A 52 -4.34 -8.12 -0.20
C SER A 52 -5.57 -7.26 -0.51
N LYS A 53 -6.48 -7.75 -1.36
CA LYS A 53 -7.74 -7.06 -1.69
C LYS A 53 -8.61 -6.84 -0.44
N PHE A 54 -8.72 -7.85 0.41
CA PHE A 54 -9.50 -7.75 1.64
C PHE A 54 -8.93 -6.70 2.61
N LEU A 55 -7.61 -6.69 2.82
CA LEU A 55 -6.95 -5.69 3.66
C LEU A 55 -7.12 -4.29 3.08
N ASP A 56 -6.90 -4.10 1.79
CA ASP A 56 -7.13 -2.81 1.12
C ASP A 56 -8.57 -2.34 1.32
N LYS A 57 -9.56 -3.21 1.07
CA LYS A 57 -10.99 -2.92 1.23
C LYS A 57 -11.36 -2.42 2.63
N ILE A 58 -10.75 -2.97 3.70
CA ILE A 58 -11.10 -2.59 5.07
C ILE A 58 -10.22 -1.46 5.63
N LEU A 59 -9.01 -1.27 5.12
CA LEU A 59 -8.03 -0.31 5.64
C LEU A 59 -7.96 0.99 4.83
N ARG A 60 -8.12 0.94 3.50
CA ARG A 60 -8.06 2.12 2.63
C ARG A 60 -9.03 3.22 3.06
N PRO A 61 -10.32 2.94 3.35
CA PRO A 61 -11.24 4.00 3.79
C PRO A 61 -10.81 4.67 5.10
N ILE A 62 -10.10 3.95 5.97
CA ILE A 62 -9.56 4.50 7.22
C ILE A 62 -8.34 5.37 6.91
N SER A 63 -7.42 4.88 6.08
CA SER A 63 -6.23 5.63 5.66
C SER A 63 -6.64 6.94 4.97
N ASP A 64 -7.55 6.88 4.00
CA ASP A 64 -7.99 8.04 3.23
C ASP A 64 -8.64 9.09 4.15
N ASP A 65 -9.58 8.69 5.03
CA ASP A 65 -10.22 9.60 6.00
C ASP A 65 -9.21 10.29 6.92
N LYS A 66 -8.26 9.53 7.48
CA LYS A 66 -7.29 10.07 8.45
C LYS A 66 -6.16 10.87 7.81
N CYS A 67 -5.79 10.57 6.56
CA CYS A 67 -4.70 11.24 5.85
C CYS A 67 -5.17 12.39 4.95
N THR A 68 -6.48 12.62 4.80
CA THR A 68 -7.03 13.66 3.90
C THR A 68 -6.42 15.05 4.10
N LYS A 69 -5.99 15.42 5.32
CA LYS A 69 -5.39 16.73 5.61
C LYS A 69 -3.98 16.90 5.09
N THR A 70 -3.25 15.81 4.87
CA THR A 70 -1.84 15.80 4.45
C THR A 70 -1.65 15.24 3.04
N THR A 71 -2.72 14.71 2.43
CA THR A 71 -2.68 14.10 1.11
C THR A 71 -3.40 14.97 0.08
N ILE A 72 -2.72 15.24 -1.03
CA ILE A 72 -3.31 15.83 -2.23
C ILE A 72 -3.80 14.68 -3.12
N ILE A 73 -5.07 14.71 -3.51
CA ILE A 73 -5.72 13.61 -4.26
C ILE A 73 -5.64 13.82 -5.77
N ASP A 74 -5.63 15.08 -6.22
CA ASP A 74 -5.55 15.47 -7.62
C ASP A 74 -5.10 16.94 -7.77
N GLY A 75 -4.95 17.38 -9.02
CA GLY A 75 -4.54 18.75 -9.34
C GLY A 75 -5.56 19.83 -8.97
N ALA A 76 -6.87 19.51 -9.02
CA ALA A 76 -7.92 20.46 -8.64
C ALA A 76 -7.91 20.70 -7.12
N HIS A 77 -7.70 19.64 -6.33
CA HIS A 77 -7.49 19.71 -4.89
C HIS A 77 -6.23 20.52 -4.57
N LEU A 78 -5.11 20.31 -5.29
CA LEU A 78 -3.89 21.10 -5.10
C LEU A 78 -4.13 22.59 -5.29
N ILE A 79 -4.77 22.98 -6.40
CA ILE A 79 -5.08 24.39 -6.69
C ILE A 79 -5.97 24.98 -5.59
N THR A 80 -6.97 24.23 -5.14
CA THR A 80 -7.88 24.64 -4.06
C THR A 80 -7.14 24.81 -2.73
N ALA A 81 -6.24 23.89 -2.40
CA ALA A 81 -5.41 23.95 -1.19
C ALA A 81 -4.49 25.18 -1.20
N ILE A 82 -3.81 25.45 -2.33
CA ILE A 82 -2.94 26.62 -2.49
C ILE A 82 -3.73 27.92 -2.39
N LYS A 83 -4.89 28.03 -3.05
CA LYS A 83 -5.77 29.20 -2.95
C LYS A 83 -6.25 29.42 -1.51
N THR A 84 -6.63 28.34 -0.82
CA THR A 84 -7.04 28.40 0.59
C THR A 84 -5.89 28.87 1.48
N TYR A 85 -4.67 28.41 1.24
CA TYR A 85 -3.48 28.84 1.96
C TYR A 85 -3.19 30.34 1.73
N ALA A 86 -3.30 30.81 0.47
CA ALA A 86 -3.14 32.20 0.11
C ALA A 86 -4.22 33.11 0.72
N ASN A 87 -5.50 32.71 0.64
CA ASN A 87 -6.63 33.46 1.20
C ASN A 87 -6.58 33.60 2.72
N LYS A 88 -5.89 32.69 3.41
CA LYS A 88 -5.61 32.78 4.86
C LYS A 88 -4.46 33.75 5.19
N GLY A 89 -3.88 34.42 4.19
CA GLY A 89 -2.73 35.33 4.38
C GLY A 89 -1.43 34.60 4.74
N LEU A 90 -1.36 33.28 4.55
CA LEU A 90 -0.18 32.48 4.90
C LEU A 90 0.91 32.52 3.81
N MET A 91 0.53 32.87 2.57
CA MET A 91 1.47 33.03 1.45
C MET A 91 2.12 34.41 1.50
N LYS A 92 3.38 34.45 1.93
CA LYS A 92 4.19 35.67 2.02
C LYS A 92 5.13 35.74 0.81
N PRO A 93 5.69 36.92 0.49
CA PRO A 93 6.76 37.04 -0.53
C PRO A 93 7.98 36.16 -0.25
N SER A 94 8.22 35.80 1.02
CA SER A 94 9.29 34.90 1.44
C SER A 94 8.90 33.41 1.45
N THR A 95 7.68 33.05 1.05
CA THR A 95 7.24 31.64 0.99
C THR A 95 7.95 30.93 -0.15
N LEU A 96 8.62 29.81 0.16
CA LEU A 96 9.28 28.95 -0.81
C LEU A 96 8.47 27.68 -1.06
N PHE A 97 8.46 27.22 -2.31
CA PHE A 97 7.94 25.91 -2.67
C PHE A 97 9.10 24.94 -2.80
N CYS A 98 9.01 23.82 -2.10
CA CYS A 98 10.00 22.74 -2.15
C CYS A 98 9.32 21.47 -2.66
N THR A 99 10.03 20.70 -3.48
CA THR A 99 9.58 19.40 -3.96
C THR A 99 10.58 18.33 -3.55
N PHE A 100 10.04 17.19 -3.14
CA PHE A 100 10.80 15.99 -2.78
C PHE A 100 10.24 14.82 -3.57
N ASP A 101 11.12 13.95 -4.05
CA ASP A 101 10.76 12.74 -4.79
C ASP A 101 11.23 11.50 -4.02
N ILE A 102 10.29 10.65 -3.63
CA ILE A 102 10.58 9.37 -2.96
C ILE A 102 10.66 8.28 -4.02
N ARG A 103 11.87 7.84 -4.31
CA ARG A 103 12.11 6.79 -5.30
C ARG A 103 11.75 5.41 -4.75
N ASN A 104 11.12 4.59 -5.60
CA ASN A 104 10.91 3.16 -5.35
C ASN A 104 10.16 2.83 -4.05
N LEU A 105 9.28 3.72 -3.58
CA LEU A 105 8.57 3.58 -2.30
C LEU A 105 8.06 2.16 -2.03
N TYR A 106 7.29 1.58 -2.95
CA TYR A 106 6.64 0.28 -2.70
C TYR A 106 7.62 -0.88 -2.55
N ILE A 107 8.68 -0.93 -3.37
CA ILE A 107 9.63 -2.05 -3.38
C ILE A 107 10.73 -1.90 -2.32
N MET A 108 10.83 -0.72 -1.70
CA MET A 108 11.83 -0.40 -0.66
C MET A 108 11.23 -0.24 0.74
N LEU A 109 9.92 -0.44 0.93
CA LEU A 109 9.32 -0.40 2.28
C LEU A 109 10.01 -1.41 3.21
N PRO A 110 10.56 -0.98 4.36
CA PRO A 110 11.06 -1.90 5.37
C PRO A 110 9.87 -2.68 5.96
N GLN A 111 9.76 -3.96 5.63
CA GLN A 111 8.53 -4.73 5.84
C GLN A 111 8.10 -4.76 7.31
N GLU A 112 9.00 -5.03 8.25
CA GLU A 112 8.67 -5.04 9.69
C GLU A 112 8.26 -3.67 10.21
N GLU A 113 8.97 -2.62 9.80
CA GLU A 113 8.65 -1.26 10.22
C GLU A 113 7.28 -0.84 9.68
N ALA A 114 6.99 -1.14 8.41
CA ALA A 114 5.69 -0.85 7.80
C ALA A 114 4.55 -1.60 8.51
N LEU A 115 4.76 -2.86 8.90
CA LEU A 115 3.78 -3.62 9.68
C LEU A 115 3.54 -3.02 11.07
N ASN A 116 4.59 -2.50 11.71
CA ASN A 116 4.47 -1.86 13.02
C ASN A 116 3.78 -0.50 12.92
N ILE A 117 4.13 0.31 11.92
CA ILE A 117 3.48 1.60 11.63
C ILE A 117 2.00 1.40 11.31
N LEU A 118 1.62 0.34 10.59
CA LEU A 118 0.22 0.01 10.37
C LEU A 118 -0.56 -0.18 11.68
N VAL A 119 0.00 -0.95 12.62
CA VAL A 119 -0.65 -1.19 13.92
C VAL A 119 -0.69 0.09 14.75
N GLU A 120 0.41 0.86 14.76
CA GLU A 120 0.50 2.14 15.44
C GLU A 120 -0.54 3.13 14.92
N PHE A 121 -0.65 3.28 13.61
CA PHE A 121 -1.64 4.13 12.93
C PHE A 121 -3.06 3.79 13.39
N LEU A 122 -3.41 2.50 13.37
CA LEU A 122 -4.74 2.05 13.79
C LEU A 122 -4.98 2.33 15.28
N HIS A 123 -4.00 2.10 16.15
CA HIS A 123 -4.11 2.42 17.57
C HIS A 123 -4.26 3.92 17.84
N LEU A 124 -3.46 4.75 17.18
CA LEU A 124 -3.49 6.21 17.33
C LEU A 124 -4.84 6.79 16.93
N HIS A 125 -5.51 6.19 15.94
CA HIS A 125 -6.85 6.57 15.52
C HIS A 125 -7.98 5.83 16.28
N GLY A 126 -7.68 5.19 17.40
CA GLY A 126 -8.66 4.63 18.33
C GLY A 126 -9.18 3.24 17.96
N TYR A 127 -8.60 2.57 16.96
CA TYR A 127 -9.01 1.22 16.60
C TYR A 127 -8.37 0.19 17.53
N ARG A 128 -9.22 -0.69 18.07
CA ARG A 128 -8.80 -1.97 18.68
C ARG A 128 -9.07 -3.16 17.76
N LYS A 129 -10.03 -2.98 16.84
CA LYS A 129 -10.44 -3.95 15.82
C LYS A 129 -10.87 -3.21 14.56
N VAL A 130 -10.66 -3.81 13.40
CA VAL A 130 -11.23 -3.35 12.12
C VAL A 130 -12.12 -4.45 11.57
N LYS A 131 -13.40 -4.13 11.32
CA LYS A 131 -14.41 -5.11 10.89
C LYS A 131 -14.44 -6.40 11.76
N GLY A 132 -14.24 -6.23 13.08
CA GLY A 132 -14.23 -7.35 14.03
C GLY A 132 -12.90 -8.11 14.15
N ILE A 133 -11.90 -7.80 13.33
CA ILE A 133 -10.56 -8.39 13.36
C ILE A 133 -9.67 -7.58 14.30
N VAL A 134 -9.03 -8.24 15.27
CA VAL A 134 -8.05 -7.60 16.18
C VAL A 134 -6.78 -7.19 15.44
N LEU A 135 -6.12 -6.12 15.89
CA LEU A 135 -4.97 -5.56 15.18
C LEU A 135 -3.82 -6.56 14.99
N ASP A 136 -3.56 -7.45 15.96
CA ASP A 136 -2.57 -8.52 15.81
C ASP A 136 -2.87 -9.44 14.62
N SER A 137 -4.15 -9.74 14.38
CA SER A 137 -4.57 -10.54 13.24
C SER A 137 -4.45 -9.75 11.93
N ILE A 138 -4.72 -8.45 11.94
CA ILE A 138 -4.49 -7.57 10.78
C ILE A 138 -2.99 -7.55 10.44
N ARG A 139 -2.12 -7.36 11.43
CA ARG A 139 -0.67 -7.41 11.26
C ARG A 139 -0.21 -8.74 10.68
N LYS A 140 -0.75 -9.86 11.16
CA LYS A 140 -0.44 -11.20 10.61
C LYS A 140 -0.89 -11.35 9.16
N LEU A 141 -2.09 -10.92 8.81
CA LEU A 141 -2.59 -10.94 7.42
C LEU A 141 -1.71 -10.06 6.52
N ALA A 142 -1.37 -8.85 6.97
CA ALA A 142 -0.49 -7.94 6.25
C ALA A 142 0.91 -8.54 6.07
N SER A 143 1.43 -9.22 7.09
CA SER A 143 2.71 -9.93 7.01
C SER A 143 2.68 -11.04 5.98
N ILE A 144 1.58 -11.78 5.86
CA ILE A 144 1.42 -12.82 4.83
C ILE A 144 1.52 -12.18 3.43
N VAL A 145 0.82 -11.07 3.21
CA VAL A 145 0.84 -10.38 1.91
C VAL A 145 2.24 -9.88 1.53
N LEU A 146 3.02 -9.35 2.48
CA LEU A 146 4.36 -8.82 2.21
C LEU A 146 5.42 -9.90 2.11
N LYS A 147 5.41 -10.87 3.03
CA LYS A 147 6.51 -11.82 3.21
C LYS A 147 6.32 -13.10 2.41
N GLU A 148 5.09 -13.55 2.21
CA GLU A 148 4.81 -14.76 1.41
C GLU A 148 4.59 -14.41 -0.08
N ASN A 149 5.14 -13.28 -0.52
CA ASN A 149 5.08 -12.85 -1.90
C ASN A 149 6.15 -13.58 -2.73
N VAL A 150 5.71 -14.51 -3.55
CA VAL A 150 6.55 -15.39 -4.37
C VAL A 150 6.14 -15.26 -5.83
N PHE A 151 7.13 -15.06 -6.70
CA PHE A 151 6.92 -14.88 -8.14
C PHE A 151 7.94 -15.65 -8.97
N VAL A 152 7.60 -15.88 -10.23
CA VAL A 152 8.44 -16.53 -11.23
C VAL A 152 9.03 -15.48 -12.17
N TYR A 153 10.33 -15.59 -12.40
CA TYR A 153 11.05 -14.86 -13.43
C TYR A 153 12.09 -15.78 -14.05
N ASP A 154 12.19 -15.81 -15.38
CA ASP A 154 13.17 -16.65 -16.10
C ASP A 154 13.19 -18.12 -15.60
N ASN A 155 11.99 -18.72 -15.49
CA ASN A 155 11.77 -20.09 -14.99
C ASN A 155 12.32 -20.38 -13.58
N LYS A 156 12.62 -19.35 -12.79
CA LYS A 156 13.07 -19.46 -11.40
C LYS A 156 12.07 -18.84 -10.45
N LEU A 157 11.93 -19.44 -9.27
CA LEU A 157 11.14 -18.89 -8.17
C LEU A 157 11.97 -17.87 -7.38
N TYR A 158 11.35 -16.75 -7.05
CA TYR A 158 11.90 -15.71 -6.20
C TYR A 158 10.89 -15.33 -5.14
N GLN A 159 11.39 -14.93 -3.97
CA GLN A 159 10.61 -14.36 -2.88
C GLN A 159 11.03 -12.90 -2.69
N GLN A 160 10.05 -12.01 -2.58
CA GLN A 160 10.34 -10.61 -2.31
C GLN A 160 10.72 -10.41 -0.84
N THR A 161 11.95 -9.99 -0.58
CA THR A 161 12.48 -9.81 0.78
C THR A 161 12.37 -8.38 1.31
N THR A 162 12.08 -7.41 0.45
CA THR A 162 11.91 -5.99 0.79
C THR A 162 10.72 -5.40 0.06
N GLY A 163 10.03 -4.45 0.70
CA GLY A 163 8.87 -3.82 0.12
C GLY A 163 7.66 -4.74 -0.02
N GLY A 164 6.76 -4.38 -0.92
CA GLY A 164 5.67 -5.22 -1.37
C GLY A 164 5.53 -5.22 -2.90
N ALA A 165 4.75 -6.16 -3.41
CA ALA A 165 4.48 -6.27 -4.84
C ALA A 165 3.85 -4.99 -5.37
N MET A 166 4.36 -4.43 -6.47
CA MET A 166 3.76 -3.23 -7.08
C MET A 166 2.31 -3.48 -7.57
N GLY A 167 1.95 -4.74 -7.88
CA GLY A 167 0.60 -5.14 -8.29
C GLY A 167 -0.37 -5.43 -7.13
N SER A 168 0.10 -5.42 -5.88
CA SER A 168 -0.72 -5.73 -4.71
C SER A 168 -1.55 -4.52 -4.27
N SER A 169 -2.87 -4.68 -4.18
CA SER A 169 -3.80 -3.63 -3.74
C SER A 169 -3.43 -3.06 -2.36
N PHE A 170 -3.12 -3.95 -1.41
CA PHE A 170 -2.75 -3.57 -0.05
C PHE A 170 -1.45 -2.76 0.04
N THR A 171 -0.48 -3.02 -0.84
CA THR A 171 0.84 -2.36 -0.80
C THR A 171 0.72 -0.84 -0.96
N LEU A 172 -0.21 -0.37 -1.80
CA LEU A 172 -0.50 1.06 -1.92
C LEU A 172 -1.06 1.65 -0.62
N THR A 173 -2.05 0.99 -0.01
CA THR A 173 -2.63 1.46 1.27
C THR A 173 -1.57 1.48 2.39
N LEU A 174 -0.72 0.46 2.44
CA LEU A 174 0.36 0.40 3.41
C LEU A 174 1.40 1.50 3.18
N ALA A 175 1.77 1.78 1.92
CA ALA A 175 2.70 2.85 1.58
C ALA A 175 2.18 4.23 2.01
N ASN A 176 0.88 4.50 1.81
CA ASN A 176 0.26 5.74 2.26
C ASN A 176 0.32 5.88 3.80
N ILE A 177 0.03 4.80 4.52
CA ILE A 177 0.12 4.79 6.00
C ILE A 177 1.58 4.95 6.47
N PHE A 178 2.54 4.36 5.75
CA PHE A 178 3.95 4.50 6.04
C PHE A 178 4.42 5.96 5.89
N ILE A 179 4.04 6.61 4.80
CA ILE A 179 4.36 8.03 4.56
C ILE A 179 3.62 8.95 5.52
N TRP A 180 2.40 8.62 5.96
CA TRP A 180 1.70 9.42 6.98
C TRP A 180 2.48 9.58 8.28
N LYS A 181 3.32 8.59 8.64
CA LYS A 181 4.14 8.62 9.85
C LYS A 181 5.37 9.55 9.71
N TRP A 182 5.84 9.79 8.49
CA TRP A 182 7.04 10.57 8.15
C TRP A 182 6.69 12.02 7.77
#